data_AF-A0A8T2XN35-F1
#
_entry.id   AF-A0A8T2XN35-F1
#
_cell.length_a   1.000
_cell.length_b   1.000
_cell.length_c   1.000
_cell.angle_alpha   90.00
_cell.angle_beta   90.00
_cell.angle_gamma   90.00
#
_symmetry.space_group_name_H-M   'P 1'
#
loop_
_entity.id
_entity.type
_entity.pdbx_description
1 polymer ?
#
loop_
_entity_poly.entity_id
_entity_poly.type
_entity_poly.pdbx_seq_one_letter_code
_entity_poly.pdbx_strand_id
1 'polypeptide(L)'
;MATNTSSVTAALLKPMKATSNGAFQRENPLDYALPLLILQICLVVAFTRTLAFLLKPLRQPRVIAEIIGGILLGPSALGRSERFLHTVFPPKSMTVLDTVANIGLLFFLFLVGLELDIRSIRRTGKKSLAIAGAGITLPFPFRNRHLICSSFHHIQRKRSRPFPCLHGRLSLHHRFPSPGPYFGGTQASNHRCSNTSPLISLWVLLCGVGFVVFSVYVIRPLLELMARRSPDGEPVKEIYICITLSLVLASSFVTDSIGIHALFGAFVVGILVPKDSPFPGVLIEKIEDLVAGLFLPLYFASSGLKTNVATISGAQCWGLLVLVIATACFGKIIGTMFVSRMFFKVPFREAAALGFLMNTKGLVELIVLNIGKDRKASTHVHCLAS
;
A
#
# COMPACT_ATOMS: atom_id res chain seq x y z
N MET A 1 13.70 -4.88 44.22
CA MET A 1 12.83 -5.46 43.18
C MET A 1 13.08 -4.73 41.86
N ALA A 2 14.10 -5.15 41.11
CA ALA A 2 14.47 -4.56 39.82
C ALA A 2 14.69 -5.65 38.76
N THR A 3 13.79 -6.63 38.74
CA THR A 3 13.73 -7.67 37.72
C THR A 3 12.52 -7.39 36.83
N ASN A 4 12.76 -7.24 35.52
CA ASN A 4 11.85 -7.55 34.41
C ASN A 4 11.43 -6.46 33.41
N THR A 5 12.07 -5.29 33.31
CA THR A 5 11.78 -4.40 32.15
C THR A 5 12.51 -4.85 30.88
N SER A 6 13.71 -5.41 31.01
CA SER A 6 14.53 -5.92 29.90
C SER A 6 14.14 -7.32 29.44
N SER A 7 13.61 -8.18 30.31
CA SER A 7 13.11 -9.52 29.94
C SER A 7 11.73 -9.47 29.26
N VAL A 8 10.87 -8.53 29.65
CA VAL A 8 9.55 -8.31 29.01
C VAL A 8 9.71 -7.70 27.62
N THR A 9 10.64 -6.77 27.43
CA THR A 9 10.98 -6.24 26.10
C THR A 9 11.64 -7.31 25.22
N ALA A 10 12.52 -8.16 25.76
CA ALA A 10 13.09 -9.30 25.03
C ALA A 10 12.06 -10.37 24.66
N ALA A 11 11.07 -10.65 25.52
CA ALA A 11 9.96 -11.56 25.23
C ALA A 11 8.95 -10.98 24.21
N LEU A 12 8.82 -9.64 24.15
CA LEU A 12 8.06 -8.95 23.11
C LEU A 12 8.77 -8.96 21.75
N LEU A 13 10.10 -9.01 21.74
CA LEU A 13 10.94 -9.02 20.53
C LEU A 13 11.22 -10.42 19.96
N LYS A 14 10.80 -11.50 20.62
CA LYS A 14 11.01 -12.85 20.11
C LYS A 14 10.07 -13.10 18.91
N PRO A 15 10.59 -13.40 17.70
CA PRO A 15 9.76 -13.69 16.54
C PRO A 15 8.90 -14.94 16.81
N MET A 16 7.65 -14.90 16.36
CA MET A 16 6.75 -16.06 16.46
C MET A 16 7.37 -17.24 15.70
N LYS A 17 7.29 -18.43 16.29
CA LYS A 17 7.66 -19.66 15.59
C LYS A 17 6.64 -19.91 14.47
N ALA A 18 7.12 -20.44 13.35
CA ALA A 18 6.28 -20.67 12.18
C ALA A 18 5.22 -21.76 12.42
N THR A 19 5.63 -22.91 12.99
CA THR A 19 4.76 -24.08 13.18
C THR A 19 4.70 -24.52 14.64
N SER A 20 3.54 -25.05 15.06
CA SER A 20 3.34 -25.70 16.35
C SER A 20 3.68 -27.19 16.27
N ASN A 21 4.04 -27.78 17.40
CA ASN A 21 4.22 -29.23 17.51
C ASN A 21 2.87 -29.98 17.73
N GLY A 22 1.75 -29.24 17.80
CA GLY A 22 0.38 -29.77 17.82
C GLY A 22 -0.36 -29.54 19.15
N ALA A 23 -1.68 -29.34 19.06
CA ALA A 23 -2.53 -29.03 20.22
C ALA A 23 -2.54 -30.16 21.28
N PHE A 24 -2.31 -31.41 20.86
CA PHE A 24 -2.23 -32.57 21.76
C PHE A 24 -1.00 -32.54 22.68
N GLN A 25 0.01 -31.71 22.39
CA GLN A 25 1.17 -31.49 23.27
C GLN A 25 0.96 -30.34 24.26
N ARG A 26 -0.31 -29.91 24.46
CA ARG A 26 -0.72 -28.78 25.32
C ARG A 26 -0.12 -27.43 24.92
N GLU A 27 0.33 -27.29 23.66
CA GLU A 27 0.71 -25.99 23.11
C GLU A 27 -0.53 -25.27 22.56
N ASN A 28 -0.67 -23.96 22.84
CA ASN A 28 -1.72 -23.17 22.23
C ASN A 28 -1.34 -22.85 20.77
N PRO A 29 -2.15 -23.22 19.77
CA PRO A 29 -1.82 -22.96 18.36
C PRO A 29 -1.81 -21.46 18.02
N LEU A 30 -2.46 -20.63 18.85
CA LEU A 30 -2.53 -19.17 18.67
C LEU A 30 -1.20 -18.45 18.95
N ASP A 31 -0.25 -19.10 19.60
CA ASP A 31 1.09 -18.54 19.85
C ASP A 31 2.02 -18.67 18.63
N TYR A 32 1.57 -19.36 17.58
CA TYR A 32 2.34 -19.66 16.36
C TYR A 32 1.81 -18.87 15.16
N ALA A 33 2.72 -18.49 14.26
CA ALA A 33 2.39 -17.61 13.13
C ALA A 33 1.42 -18.25 12.12
N LEU A 34 1.65 -19.51 11.72
CA LEU A 34 0.84 -20.16 10.67
C LEU A 34 -0.61 -20.47 11.13
N PRO A 35 -0.85 -21.14 12.28
CA PRO A 35 -2.23 -21.44 12.68
C PRO A 35 -3.04 -20.19 12.98
N LEU A 36 -2.41 -19.17 13.57
CA LEU A 36 -3.04 -17.88 13.82
C LEU A 36 -3.37 -17.16 12.50
N LEU A 37 -2.48 -17.16 11.52
CA LEU A 37 -2.74 -16.57 10.20
C LEU A 37 -3.91 -17.28 9.50
N ILE A 38 -3.97 -18.61 9.53
CA ILE A 38 -5.07 -19.38 8.96
C ILE A 38 -6.39 -18.97 9.63
N LEU A 39 -6.42 -18.93 10.97
CA LEU A 39 -7.59 -18.48 11.72
C LEU A 39 -8.02 -17.06 11.34
N GLN A 40 -7.06 -16.12 11.25
CA GLN A 40 -7.30 -14.74 10.85
C GLN A 40 -7.90 -14.65 9.44
N ILE A 41 -7.34 -15.38 8.47
CA ILE A 41 -7.83 -15.43 7.09
C ILE A 41 -9.26 -15.98 7.06
N CYS A 42 -9.52 -17.13 7.71
CA CYS A 42 -10.85 -17.73 7.75
C CYS A 42 -11.88 -16.79 8.36
N LEU A 43 -11.54 -16.16 9.49
CA LEU A 43 -12.41 -15.22 10.18
C LEU A 43 -12.69 -13.98 9.33
N VAL A 44 -11.65 -13.37 8.75
CA VAL A 44 -11.77 -12.18 7.90
C VAL A 44 -12.62 -12.48 6.67
N VAL A 45 -12.35 -13.57 5.95
CA VAL A 45 -13.09 -13.93 4.73
C VAL A 45 -14.55 -14.26 5.05
N ALA A 46 -14.81 -15.07 6.09
CA ALA A 46 -16.18 -15.41 6.48
C ALA A 46 -16.97 -14.17 6.91
N PHE A 47 -16.37 -13.30 7.73
CA PHE A 47 -17.02 -12.09 8.23
C PHE A 47 -17.31 -11.09 7.12
N THR A 48 -16.30 -10.79 6.29
CA THR A 48 -16.46 -9.84 5.18
C THR A 48 -17.43 -10.33 4.12
N ARG A 49 -17.48 -11.65 3.82
CA ARG A 49 -18.47 -12.21 2.89
C ARG A 49 -19.89 -12.18 3.45
N THR A 50 -20.06 -12.50 4.74
CA THR A 50 -21.36 -12.40 5.41
C THR A 50 -21.86 -10.95 5.38
N LEU A 51 -20.97 -10.00 5.67
CA LEU A 51 -21.30 -8.58 5.64
C LEU A 51 -21.62 -8.10 4.22
N ALA A 52 -20.86 -8.53 3.21
CA ALA A 52 -21.14 -8.22 1.81
C ALA A 52 -22.51 -8.79 1.35
N PHE A 53 -22.90 -9.98 1.83
CA PHE A 53 -24.21 -10.54 1.59
C PHE A 53 -25.33 -9.70 2.24
N LEU A 54 -25.14 -9.24 3.49
CA LEU A 54 -26.07 -8.34 4.19
C LEU A 54 -26.19 -6.96 3.53
N LEU A 55 -25.09 -6.43 2.99
CA LEU A 55 -25.04 -5.13 2.33
C LEU A 55 -25.44 -5.20 0.84
N LYS A 56 -25.62 -6.41 0.28
CA LYS A 56 -26.08 -6.63 -1.10
C LYS A 56 -27.35 -5.84 -1.48
N PRO A 57 -28.42 -5.76 -0.65
CA PRO A 57 -29.59 -4.92 -0.96
C PRO A 57 -29.26 -3.43 -1.13
N LEU A 58 -28.17 -2.94 -0.55
CA LEU A 58 -27.75 -1.54 -0.65
C LEU A 58 -26.98 -1.20 -1.92
N ARG A 59 -26.77 -2.17 -2.84
CA ARG A 59 -26.02 -2.00 -4.10
C ARG A 59 -24.62 -1.40 -3.91
N GLN A 60 -23.96 -1.69 -2.80
CA GLN A 60 -22.60 -1.21 -2.53
C GLN A 60 -21.54 -2.07 -3.26
N PRO A 61 -20.46 -1.45 -3.77
CA PRO A 61 -19.28 -2.18 -4.24
C PRO A 61 -18.71 -3.08 -3.15
N ARG A 62 -18.31 -4.31 -3.54
CA ARG A 62 -17.77 -5.33 -2.62
C ARG A 62 -16.61 -4.82 -1.75
N VAL A 63 -15.73 -4.00 -2.31
CA VAL A 63 -14.59 -3.39 -1.61
C VAL A 63 -15.03 -2.59 -0.37
N ILE A 64 -16.18 -1.90 -0.42
CA ILE A 64 -16.69 -1.11 0.71
C ILE A 64 -17.07 -2.03 1.88
N ALA A 65 -17.74 -3.15 1.60
CA ALA A 65 -18.10 -4.14 2.62
C ALA A 65 -16.85 -4.75 3.28
N GLU A 66 -15.78 -4.97 2.52
CA GLU A 66 -14.51 -5.51 3.05
C GLU A 66 -13.81 -4.49 3.97
N ILE A 67 -13.78 -3.21 3.60
CA ILE A 67 -13.24 -2.14 4.44
C ILE A 67 -14.07 -1.99 5.73
N ILE A 68 -15.41 -1.92 5.62
CA ILE A 68 -16.31 -1.84 6.78
C ILE A 68 -16.13 -3.07 7.68
N GLY A 69 -16.00 -4.25 7.07
CA GLY A 69 -15.75 -5.49 7.79
C GLY A 69 -14.46 -5.44 8.62
N GLY A 70 -13.37 -4.92 8.03
CA GLY A 70 -12.12 -4.66 8.75
C GLY A 70 -12.28 -3.68 9.91
N ILE A 71 -12.98 -2.56 9.69
CA ILE A 71 -13.23 -1.55 10.74
C ILE A 71 -14.04 -2.16 11.89
N LEU A 72 -15.04 -2.98 11.58
CA LEU A 72 -15.88 -3.66 12.57
C LEU A 72 -15.10 -4.74 13.34
N LEU A 73 -14.23 -5.51 12.68
CA LEU A 73 -13.33 -6.45 13.35
C LEU A 73 -12.26 -5.74 14.19
N GLY A 74 -11.94 -4.50 13.83
CA GLY A 74 -10.98 -3.64 14.51
C GLY A 74 -11.43 -3.16 15.90
N PRO A 75 -10.58 -2.35 16.56
CA PRO A 75 -10.87 -1.78 17.88
C PRO A 75 -12.11 -0.86 17.89
N SER A 76 -12.65 -0.51 16.72
CA SER A 76 -13.83 0.34 16.60
C SER A 76 -15.15 -0.34 16.97
N ALA A 77 -15.25 -1.69 16.87
CA ALA A 77 -16.45 -2.42 17.28
C ALA A 77 -16.13 -3.73 18.04
N LEU A 78 -15.95 -4.86 17.35
CA LEU A 78 -15.72 -6.18 17.98
C LEU A 78 -14.39 -6.22 18.77
N GLY A 79 -13.38 -5.51 18.28
CA GLY A 79 -12.09 -5.33 18.96
C GLY A 79 -12.12 -4.41 20.18
N ARG A 80 -13.28 -3.84 20.55
CA ARG A 80 -13.44 -3.11 21.82
C ARG A 80 -13.29 -4.06 23.03
N SER A 81 -13.55 -5.35 22.82
CA SER A 81 -13.16 -6.39 23.78
C SER A 81 -11.68 -6.68 23.61
N GLU A 82 -10.87 -6.18 24.55
CA GLU A 82 -9.41 -6.41 24.58
C GLU A 82 -9.05 -7.90 24.53
N ARG A 83 -9.90 -8.77 25.10
CA ARG A 83 -9.71 -10.24 25.01
C ARG A 83 -9.79 -10.75 23.58
N PHE A 84 -10.75 -10.29 22.78
CA PHE A 84 -10.89 -10.75 21.40
C PHE A 84 -9.73 -10.25 20.54
N LEU A 85 -9.40 -8.96 20.65
CA LEU A 85 -8.34 -8.33 19.86
C LEU A 85 -6.97 -8.93 20.18
N HIS A 86 -6.60 -9.06 21.46
CA HIS A 86 -5.30 -9.62 21.84
C HIS A 86 -5.15 -11.12 21.56
N THR A 87 -6.26 -11.88 21.52
CA THR A 87 -6.22 -13.33 21.24
C THR A 87 -6.16 -13.62 19.74
N VAL A 88 -6.97 -12.91 18.94
CA VAL A 88 -7.13 -13.19 17.50
C VAL A 88 -6.20 -12.33 16.64
N PHE A 89 -5.94 -11.09 17.04
CA PHE A 89 -5.14 -10.11 16.29
C PHE A 89 -4.02 -9.49 17.15
N PRO A 90 -3.12 -10.29 17.73
CA PRO A 90 -1.99 -9.75 18.50
C PRO A 90 -1.06 -8.93 17.58
N PRO A 91 -0.44 -7.84 18.09
CA PRO A 91 0.38 -6.93 17.29
C PRO A 91 1.56 -7.61 16.59
N LYS A 92 2.07 -8.71 17.15
CA LYS A 92 3.15 -9.52 16.53
C LYS A 92 2.71 -10.22 15.23
N SER A 93 1.44 -10.62 15.14
CA SER A 93 0.87 -11.30 13.97
C SER A 93 0.46 -10.34 12.85
N MET A 94 0.22 -9.07 13.19
CA MET A 94 -0.15 -8.02 12.23
C MET A 94 0.89 -7.85 11.15
N THR A 95 2.18 -7.96 11.47
CA THR A 95 3.25 -7.93 10.46
C THR A 95 3.11 -9.08 9.45
N VAL A 96 2.78 -10.29 9.92
CA VAL A 96 2.58 -11.45 9.02
C VAL A 96 1.34 -11.22 8.15
N LEU A 97 0.22 -10.80 8.75
CA LEU A 97 -1.00 -10.47 8.03
C LEU A 97 -0.75 -9.39 6.96
N ASP A 98 -0.01 -8.34 7.30
CA ASP A 98 0.36 -7.25 6.39
C ASP A 98 1.26 -7.73 5.25
N THR A 99 2.21 -8.63 5.50
CA THR A 99 3.04 -9.18 4.42
C THR A 99 2.21 -9.97 3.41
N VAL A 100 1.30 -10.82 3.87
CA VAL A 100 0.41 -11.59 3.00
C VAL A 100 -0.55 -10.67 2.23
N ALA A 101 -1.11 -9.68 2.92
CA ALA A 101 -1.96 -8.66 2.32
C ALA A 101 -1.23 -7.86 1.21
N ASN A 102 0.03 -7.46 1.45
CA ASN A 102 0.83 -6.72 0.47
C ASN A 102 1.26 -7.58 -0.72
N ILE A 103 1.52 -8.89 -0.53
CA ILE A 103 1.73 -9.83 -1.64
C ILE A 103 0.47 -9.94 -2.49
N GLY A 104 -0.68 -10.07 -1.83
CA GLY A 104 -1.98 -10.05 -2.47
C GLY A 104 -2.21 -8.82 -3.35
N LEU A 105 -1.83 -7.68 -2.80
CA LEU A 105 -1.92 -6.39 -3.47
C LEU A 105 -0.96 -6.23 -4.64
N LEU A 106 0.24 -6.81 -4.53
CA LEU A 106 1.21 -6.88 -5.60
C LEU A 106 0.62 -7.67 -6.79
N PHE A 107 -0.04 -8.80 -6.54
CA PHE A 107 -0.75 -9.55 -7.58
C PHE A 107 -1.98 -8.80 -8.12
N PHE A 108 -2.69 -8.05 -7.27
CA PHE A 108 -3.77 -7.16 -7.74
C PHE A 108 -3.24 -6.10 -8.71
N LEU A 109 -2.13 -5.44 -8.40
CA LEU A 109 -1.54 -4.45 -9.31
C LEU A 109 -0.99 -5.07 -10.59
N PHE A 110 -0.52 -6.31 -10.51
CA PHE A 110 -0.18 -7.09 -11.69
C PHE A 110 -1.39 -7.36 -12.59
N LEU A 111 -2.52 -7.83 -12.03
CA LEU A 111 -3.78 -8.03 -12.76
C LEU A 111 -4.27 -6.74 -13.42
N VAL A 112 -4.25 -5.61 -12.68
CA VAL A 112 -4.58 -4.31 -13.25
C VAL A 112 -3.66 -3.98 -14.44
N GLY A 113 -2.35 -4.26 -14.33
CA GLY A 113 -1.42 -4.12 -15.45
C GLY A 113 -1.77 -5.00 -16.65
N LEU A 114 -2.16 -6.25 -16.42
CA LEU A 114 -2.60 -7.20 -17.46
C LEU A 114 -3.85 -6.73 -18.20
N GLU A 115 -4.80 -6.13 -17.49
CA GLU A 115 -6.04 -5.60 -18.08
C GLU A 115 -5.79 -4.31 -18.88
N LEU A 116 -4.84 -3.47 -18.45
CA LEU A 116 -4.59 -2.15 -19.05
C LEU A 116 -3.98 -2.21 -20.46
N ASP A 117 -4.74 -1.86 -21.50
CA ASP A 117 -4.25 -1.86 -22.89
C ASP A 117 -3.22 -0.74 -23.16
N ILE A 118 -1.99 -1.14 -23.48
CA ILE A 118 -0.90 -0.23 -23.82
C ILE A 118 -1.19 0.59 -25.09
N ARG A 119 -1.96 0.05 -26.06
CA ARG A 119 -2.29 0.77 -27.31
C ARG A 119 -3.16 1.99 -26.99
N SER A 120 -4.12 1.82 -26.09
CA SER A 120 -4.97 2.90 -25.57
C SER A 120 -4.15 3.95 -24.80
N ILE A 121 -3.20 3.51 -23.96
CA ILE A 121 -2.28 4.40 -23.25
C ILE A 121 -1.38 5.18 -24.21
N ARG A 122 -0.83 4.57 -25.27
CA ARG A 122 0.09 5.28 -26.18
C ARG A 122 -0.62 6.36 -26.99
N ARG A 123 -1.87 6.11 -27.42
CA ARG A 123 -2.66 7.06 -28.21
C ARG A 123 -3.15 8.24 -27.37
N THR A 124 -3.51 7.98 -26.11
CA THR A 124 -4.05 8.99 -25.19
C THR A 124 -2.99 9.55 -24.22
N GLY A 125 -1.78 9.00 -24.24
CA GLY A 125 -0.77 9.17 -23.19
C GLY A 125 -0.28 10.60 -23.00
N LYS A 126 -0.09 11.35 -24.09
CA LYS A 126 0.26 12.79 -23.98
C LYS A 126 -0.82 13.59 -23.26
N LYS A 127 -2.09 13.21 -23.46
CA LYS A 127 -3.24 13.84 -22.78
C LYS A 127 -3.34 13.37 -21.33
N SER A 128 -3.22 12.07 -21.10
CA SER A 128 -3.27 11.47 -19.76
C SER A 128 -2.12 11.92 -18.87
N LEU A 129 -0.92 12.14 -19.42
CA LEU A 129 0.25 12.63 -18.68
C LEU A 129 0.06 14.09 -18.26
N ALA A 130 -0.50 14.93 -19.14
CA ALA A 130 -0.85 16.31 -18.81
C ALA A 130 -1.94 16.37 -17.72
N ILE A 131 -2.95 15.49 -17.80
CA ILE A 131 -4.03 15.38 -16.80
C ILE A 131 -3.47 14.85 -15.46
N ALA A 132 -2.61 13.83 -15.47
CA ALA A 132 -1.98 13.29 -14.27
C ALA A 132 -1.05 14.32 -13.61
N GLY A 133 -0.24 15.02 -14.42
CA GLY A 133 0.62 16.11 -13.97
C GLY A 133 -0.19 17.24 -13.34
N ALA A 134 -1.30 17.64 -13.95
CA ALA A 134 -2.20 18.66 -13.41
C ALA A 134 -2.94 18.19 -12.15
N GLY A 135 -3.42 16.95 -12.11
CA GLY A 135 -4.12 16.37 -10.97
C GLY A 135 -3.22 16.14 -9.75
N ILE A 136 -1.92 15.92 -9.96
CA ILE A 136 -0.93 15.90 -8.89
C ILE A 136 -0.55 17.33 -8.51
N THR A 137 -0.28 18.20 -9.48
CA THR A 137 0.32 19.51 -9.21
C THR A 137 -0.69 20.53 -8.67
N LEU A 138 -1.97 20.52 -9.06
CA LEU A 138 -2.96 21.54 -8.66
C LEU A 138 -3.54 21.41 -7.25
N PRO A 139 -3.71 20.21 -6.66
CA PRO A 139 -4.09 20.10 -5.25
C PRO A 139 -3.03 20.62 -4.28
N PHE A 140 -1.76 20.79 -4.68
CA PHE A 140 -0.70 21.31 -3.81
C PHE A 140 -0.66 22.85 -3.66
N PRO A 141 -0.82 23.69 -4.71
CA PRO A 141 -0.79 25.14 -4.62
C PRO A 141 -2.12 25.75 -4.15
N PHE A 142 -3.27 25.14 -4.46
CA PHE A 142 -4.57 25.60 -3.92
C PHE A 142 -4.83 25.10 -2.49
N ARG A 143 -3.97 24.23 -1.96
CA ARG A 143 -3.94 23.89 -0.54
C ARG A 143 -3.41 25.10 0.22
N ASN A 144 -4.32 25.99 0.61
CA ASN A 144 -4.10 27.09 1.54
C ASN A 144 -3.10 26.67 2.63
N ARG A 145 -1.82 27.03 2.41
CA ARG A 145 -0.69 26.69 3.29
C ARG A 145 -0.89 27.29 4.69
N HIS A 146 -1.79 28.26 4.81
CA HIS A 146 -2.07 28.99 6.03
C HIS A 146 -3.20 28.38 6.88
N LEU A 147 -4.29 27.88 6.29
CA LEU A 147 -5.47 27.44 7.07
C LEU A 147 -5.32 26.04 7.68
N ILE A 148 -4.76 25.08 6.93
CA ILE A 148 -4.55 23.72 7.43
C ILE A 148 -3.33 23.68 8.34
N CYS A 149 -2.25 24.40 8.02
CA CYS A 149 -1.08 24.46 8.91
C CYS A 149 -1.44 25.14 10.25
N SER A 150 -2.25 26.21 10.23
CA SER A 150 -2.74 26.86 11.46
C SER A 150 -3.65 25.94 12.28
N SER A 151 -4.57 25.19 11.65
CA SER A 151 -5.47 24.27 12.36
C SER A 151 -4.78 22.99 12.86
N PHE A 152 -3.83 22.45 12.09
CA PHE A 152 -3.05 21.26 12.48
C PHE A 152 -2.06 21.58 13.60
N HIS A 153 -1.49 22.80 13.60
CA HIS A 153 -0.64 23.31 14.67
C HIS A 153 -1.43 23.57 15.98
N HIS A 154 -2.72 23.92 15.88
CA HIS A 154 -3.56 24.14 17.06
C HIS A 154 -4.01 22.83 17.76
N ILE A 155 -4.10 21.72 17.04
CA ILE A 155 -4.46 20.39 17.58
C ILE A 155 -3.26 19.70 18.26
N GLN A 156 -2.04 19.86 17.73
CA GLN A 156 -0.82 19.30 18.34
C GLN A 156 -0.43 20.01 19.65
N ARG A 157 -0.86 21.26 19.87
CA ARG A 157 -0.47 22.05 21.05
C ARG A 157 -1.19 21.64 22.35
N LYS A 158 -2.31 20.90 22.29
CA LYS A 158 -3.08 20.51 23.50
C LYS A 158 -2.72 19.14 24.10
N ARG A 159 -1.80 18.35 23.50
CA ARG A 159 -1.46 16.99 23.99
C ARG A 159 0.06 16.74 24.18
N SER A 160 0.67 17.59 25.01
CA SER A 160 1.98 17.43 25.71
C SER A 160 3.19 18.24 25.19
N ARG A 161 3.64 19.20 26.03
CA ARG A 161 4.97 19.85 26.27
C ARG A 161 5.94 20.16 25.07
N PRO A 162 6.76 21.24 25.18
CA PRO A 162 7.06 22.13 24.07
C PRO A 162 8.06 21.54 23.07
N PHE A 163 7.63 21.39 21.81
CA PHE A 163 8.54 21.18 20.69
C PHE A 163 9.03 22.55 20.19
N PRO A 164 10.35 22.81 20.12
CA PRO A 164 10.87 23.96 19.40
C PRO A 164 10.55 23.80 17.91
N CYS A 165 10.03 24.87 17.31
CA CYS A 165 9.76 24.98 15.88
C CYS A 165 10.94 24.48 15.04
N LEU A 166 10.76 23.39 14.29
CA LEU A 166 11.70 23.00 13.24
C LEU A 166 10.94 22.79 11.92
N HIS A 167 11.18 23.72 11.00
CA HIS A 167 10.83 23.64 9.59
C HIS A 167 11.62 22.47 8.97
N GLY A 168 11.11 21.24 9.11
CA GLY A 168 11.78 20.01 8.67
C GLY A 168 10.94 19.26 7.64
N ARG A 169 11.46 19.18 6.41
CA ARG A 169 10.95 18.31 5.34
C ARG A 169 10.82 16.88 5.85
N LEU A 170 9.75 16.19 5.41
CA LEU A 170 9.69 14.73 5.45
C LEU A 170 10.95 14.16 4.77
N SER A 171 11.87 13.65 5.57
CA SER A 171 13.01 12.87 5.11
C SER A 171 13.01 11.59 5.93
N LEU A 172 12.48 10.52 5.32
CA LEU A 172 12.51 9.15 5.83
C LEU A 172 13.96 8.68 5.79
N HIS A 173 14.64 8.73 6.92
CA HIS A 173 16.01 8.27 7.08
C HIS A 173 16.00 6.75 7.25
N HIS A 174 16.03 5.99 6.16
CA HIS A 174 16.41 4.58 6.19
C HIS A 174 17.92 4.49 6.45
N ARG A 175 18.31 4.00 7.63
CA ARG A 175 19.69 3.61 7.92
C ARG A 175 19.80 2.12 7.61
N PHE A 176 20.42 1.77 6.48
CA PHE A 176 20.96 0.42 6.26
C PHE A 176 22.35 0.32 6.90
N PRO A 177 22.72 -0.83 7.49
CA PRO A 177 24.07 -1.09 7.98
C PRO A 177 24.97 -1.49 6.80
N SER A 178 26.09 -0.79 6.62
CA SER A 178 27.18 -1.23 5.74
C SER A 178 28.01 -2.32 6.45
N PRO A 179 28.54 -3.33 5.73
CA PRO A 179 29.51 -4.26 6.31
C PRO A 179 30.84 -3.53 6.56
N GLY A 180 31.42 -3.69 7.75
CA GLY A 180 32.78 -3.22 8.08
C GLY A 180 33.86 -3.94 7.27
N PRO A 181 35.15 -3.54 7.36
CA PRO A 181 35.85 -3.56 8.66
C PRO A 181 37.03 -2.56 8.87
N TYR A 182 37.56 -2.54 10.09
CA TYR A 182 38.87 -2.01 10.57
C TYR A 182 39.21 -0.50 10.42
N PHE A 183 39.10 0.27 11.50
CA PHE A 183 40.19 1.05 12.11
C PHE A 183 39.70 1.68 13.42
N GLY A 184 40.49 1.57 14.49
CA GLY A 184 40.16 2.12 15.81
C GLY A 184 40.36 3.63 15.89
N GLY A 185 39.77 4.26 16.92
CA GLY A 185 40.11 5.62 17.34
C GLY A 185 38.92 6.51 17.70
N THR A 186 38.74 6.70 19.01
CA THR A 186 38.06 7.79 19.73
C THR A 186 37.88 9.14 19.00
N GLN A 187 36.66 9.71 19.03
CA GLN A 187 36.31 10.92 19.80
C GLN A 187 34.90 11.43 19.49
N ALA A 188 34.28 12.00 20.53
CA ALA A 188 32.94 12.56 20.56
C ALA A 188 32.87 13.98 19.93
N SER A 189 31.63 14.38 19.61
CA SER A 189 31.14 15.76 19.47
C SER A 189 31.47 16.48 18.16
N ASN A 190 30.49 16.63 17.26
CA ASN A 190 29.74 17.89 17.12
C ASN A 190 28.83 17.88 15.88
N HIS A 191 27.68 18.53 16.04
CA HIS A 191 26.71 18.94 15.02
C HIS A 191 27.23 19.02 13.57
N ARG A 192 26.70 18.16 12.70
CA ARG A 192 26.57 18.48 11.27
C ARG A 192 25.27 17.88 10.73
N CYS A 193 24.23 18.70 10.65
CA CYS A 193 23.04 18.40 9.85
C CYS A 193 23.49 18.11 8.42
N SER A 194 23.47 16.84 8.01
CA SER A 194 23.73 16.48 6.62
C SER A 194 22.58 16.98 5.75
N ASN A 195 22.91 17.82 4.78
CA ASN A 195 22.07 18.12 3.64
C ASN A 195 21.56 16.81 3.01
N THR A 196 20.29 16.42 3.23
CA THR A 196 19.66 15.38 2.42
C THR A 196 19.40 15.98 1.04
N SER A 197 20.36 15.77 0.15
CA SER A 197 20.43 16.39 -1.15
C SER A 197 19.24 15.99 -2.04
N PRO A 198 18.65 16.91 -2.82
CA PRO A 198 17.67 16.56 -3.88
C PRO A 198 18.21 15.52 -4.89
N LEU A 199 19.53 15.29 -4.88
CA LEU A 199 20.23 14.23 -5.60
C LEU A 199 19.70 12.82 -5.29
N ILE A 200 19.25 12.52 -4.07
CA ILE A 200 18.75 11.18 -3.72
C ILE A 200 17.42 10.91 -4.44
N SER A 201 16.49 11.87 -4.43
CA SER A 201 15.23 11.76 -5.17
C SER A 201 15.46 11.63 -6.68
N LEU A 202 16.44 12.38 -7.22
CA LEU A 202 16.83 12.29 -8.63
C LEU A 202 17.43 10.91 -8.96
N TRP A 203 18.27 10.37 -8.08
CA TRP A 203 18.88 9.05 -8.23
C TRP A 203 17.83 7.94 -8.24
N VAL A 204 16.88 7.96 -7.31
CA VAL A 204 15.75 7.01 -7.27
C VAL A 204 14.92 7.10 -8.56
N LEU A 205 14.67 8.31 -9.07
CA LEU A 205 13.96 8.51 -10.34
C LEU A 205 14.73 7.92 -11.52
N LEU A 206 16.04 8.18 -11.61
CA LEU A 206 16.92 7.64 -12.66
C LEU A 206 16.97 6.11 -12.63
N CYS A 207 17.13 5.51 -11.45
CA CYS A 207 17.07 4.06 -11.28
C CYS A 207 15.71 3.49 -11.68
N GLY A 208 14.61 4.18 -11.37
CA GLY A 208 13.27 3.80 -11.80
C GLY A 208 13.10 3.80 -13.32
N VAL A 209 13.60 4.83 -14.01
CA VAL A 209 13.60 4.88 -15.48
C VAL A 209 14.47 3.75 -16.05
N GLY A 210 15.67 3.54 -15.51
CA GLY A 210 16.56 2.45 -15.90
C GLY A 210 15.91 1.07 -15.74
N PHE A 211 15.19 0.84 -14.63
CA PHE A 211 14.43 -0.39 -14.39
C PHE A 211 13.31 -0.61 -15.43
N VAL A 212 12.55 0.44 -15.78
CA VAL A 212 11.50 0.34 -16.80
C VAL A 212 12.12 0.02 -18.17
N VAL A 213 13.21 0.69 -18.54
CA VAL A 213 13.96 0.42 -19.78
C VAL A 213 14.44 -1.03 -19.80
N PHE A 214 15.10 -1.48 -18.75
CA PHE A 214 15.56 -2.88 -18.60
C PHE A 214 14.40 -3.86 -18.73
N SER A 215 13.28 -3.60 -18.06
CA SER A 215 12.09 -4.45 -18.14
C SER A 215 11.58 -4.55 -19.58
N VAL A 216 11.50 -3.43 -20.30
CA VAL A 216 11.03 -3.41 -21.70
C VAL A 216 11.97 -4.19 -22.63
N TYR A 217 13.27 -4.19 -22.39
CA TYR A 217 14.23 -4.89 -23.25
C TYR A 217 14.53 -6.33 -22.85
N VAL A 218 14.26 -6.74 -21.61
CA VAL A 218 14.58 -8.09 -21.11
C VAL A 218 13.33 -8.89 -20.76
N ILE A 219 12.43 -8.31 -19.96
CA ILE A 219 11.21 -8.98 -19.50
C ILE A 219 10.22 -9.14 -20.65
N ARG A 220 10.03 -8.08 -21.44
CA ARG A 220 9.09 -8.11 -22.56
C ARG A 220 9.39 -9.20 -23.59
N PRO A 221 10.61 -9.31 -24.17
CA PRO A 221 10.88 -10.35 -25.15
C PRO A 221 10.79 -11.76 -24.56
N LEU A 222 11.11 -11.93 -23.27
CA LEU A 222 10.93 -13.20 -22.58
C LEU A 222 9.44 -13.61 -22.53
N LEU A 223 8.55 -12.67 -22.18
CA LEU A 223 7.11 -12.90 -22.15
C LEU A 223 6.53 -13.11 -23.57
N GLU A 224 7.01 -12.36 -24.57
CA GLU A 224 6.64 -12.56 -25.98
C GLU A 224 7.08 -13.94 -26.49
N LEU A 225 8.27 -14.42 -26.09
CA LEU A 225 8.74 -15.76 -26.43
C LEU A 225 7.86 -16.85 -25.83
N MET A 226 7.47 -16.71 -24.57
CA MET A 226 6.55 -17.64 -23.88
C MET A 226 5.16 -17.64 -24.51
N ALA A 227 4.65 -16.45 -24.88
CA ALA A 227 3.37 -16.31 -25.55
C ALA A 227 3.36 -16.98 -26.93
N ARG A 228 4.42 -16.81 -27.73
CA ARG A 228 4.54 -17.46 -29.05
C ARG A 228 4.64 -18.99 -28.96
N ARG A 229 5.16 -19.53 -27.86
CA ARG A 229 5.27 -20.97 -27.59
C ARG A 229 3.94 -21.58 -27.13
N SER A 230 2.90 -20.78 -26.91
CA SER A 230 1.57 -21.20 -26.49
C SER A 230 0.56 -20.86 -27.62
N PRO A 231 0.41 -21.75 -28.62
CA PRO A 231 -0.49 -21.51 -29.76
C PRO A 231 -1.98 -21.51 -29.36
N ASP A 232 -2.80 -20.87 -30.19
CA ASP A 232 -4.24 -20.74 -29.97
C ASP A 232 -4.94 -22.10 -29.88
N GLY A 233 -5.55 -22.38 -28.72
CA GLY A 233 -6.38 -23.58 -28.49
C GLY A 233 -5.80 -24.64 -27.55
N GLU A 234 -4.51 -24.59 -27.19
CA GLU A 234 -3.93 -25.45 -26.16
C GLU A 234 -3.88 -24.77 -24.78
N PRO A 235 -4.07 -25.52 -23.67
CA PRO A 235 -3.92 -24.96 -22.34
C PRO A 235 -2.47 -24.51 -22.12
N VAL A 236 -2.31 -23.24 -21.71
CA VAL A 236 -0.99 -22.69 -21.34
C VAL A 236 -0.37 -23.57 -20.26
N LYS A 237 0.86 -24.04 -20.50
CA LYS A 237 1.58 -24.88 -19.54
C LYS A 237 1.76 -24.12 -18.23
N GLU A 238 1.48 -24.79 -17.11
CA GLU A 238 1.60 -24.24 -15.75
C GLU A 238 2.98 -23.63 -15.47
N ILE A 239 4.04 -24.20 -16.06
CA ILE A 239 5.40 -23.67 -15.96
C ILE A 239 5.53 -22.22 -16.41
N TYR A 240 4.78 -21.80 -17.44
CA TYR A 240 4.82 -20.42 -17.93
C TYR A 240 4.14 -19.47 -16.95
N ILE A 241 3.08 -19.91 -16.29
CA ILE A 241 2.42 -19.16 -15.20
C ILE A 241 3.39 -18.99 -14.03
N CYS A 242 4.07 -20.07 -13.60
CA CYS A 242 5.06 -20.02 -12.53
C CYS A 242 6.24 -19.08 -12.85
N ILE A 243 6.74 -19.11 -14.08
CA ILE A 243 7.81 -18.20 -14.54
C ILE A 243 7.34 -16.74 -14.46
N THR A 244 6.14 -16.43 -14.96
CA THR A 244 5.62 -15.06 -14.92
C THR A 244 5.37 -14.58 -13.50
N LEU A 245 4.78 -15.40 -12.62
CA LEU A 245 4.61 -15.07 -11.20
C LEU A 245 5.96 -14.82 -10.50
N SER A 246 6.96 -15.65 -10.79
CA SER A 246 8.33 -15.47 -10.26
C SER A 246 8.95 -14.16 -10.74
N LEU A 247 8.71 -13.79 -12.01
CA LEU A 247 9.18 -12.54 -12.58
C LEU A 247 8.52 -11.32 -11.94
N VAL A 248 7.22 -11.40 -11.64
CA VAL A 248 6.46 -10.38 -10.92
C VAL A 248 7.01 -10.18 -9.49
N LEU A 249 7.35 -11.26 -8.79
CA LEU A 249 7.97 -11.18 -7.47
C LEU A 249 9.39 -10.60 -7.52
N ALA A 250 10.21 -11.06 -8.48
CA ALA A 250 11.58 -10.56 -8.67
C ALA A 250 11.60 -9.07 -9.05
N SER A 251 10.71 -8.63 -9.94
CA SER A 251 10.61 -7.23 -10.35
C SER A 251 10.18 -6.32 -9.18
N SER A 252 9.27 -6.82 -8.34
CA SER A 252 8.81 -6.14 -7.14
C SER A 252 9.93 -5.99 -6.10
N PHE A 253 10.73 -7.04 -5.90
CA PHE A 253 11.91 -7.01 -5.03
C PHE A 253 12.94 -5.98 -5.50
N VAL A 254 13.26 -5.95 -6.79
CA VAL A 254 14.18 -4.96 -7.37
C VAL A 254 13.64 -3.54 -7.18
N THR A 255 12.36 -3.33 -7.43
CA THR A 255 11.73 -2.01 -7.31
C THR A 255 11.68 -1.51 -5.86
N ASP A 256 11.47 -2.41 -4.89
CA ASP A 256 11.54 -2.07 -3.47
C ASP A 256 12.97 -1.75 -3.05
N SER A 257 13.97 -2.48 -3.56
CA SER A 257 15.39 -2.24 -3.32
C SER A 257 15.88 -0.88 -3.84
N ILE A 258 15.29 -0.38 -4.93
CA ILE A 258 15.57 0.97 -5.47
C ILE A 258 15.00 2.07 -4.54
N GLY A 259 14.07 1.73 -3.63
CA GLY A 259 13.41 2.69 -2.75
C GLY A 259 12.15 3.33 -3.34
N ILE A 260 11.61 2.74 -4.41
CA ILE A 260 10.28 3.10 -4.93
C ILE A 260 9.26 2.35 -4.06
N HIS A 261 8.50 1.45 -4.65
CA HIS A 261 7.52 0.64 -3.95
C HIS A 261 7.35 -0.67 -4.70
N ALA A 262 7.41 -1.79 -3.98
CA ALA A 262 7.33 -3.14 -4.56
C ALA A 262 6.21 -3.31 -5.61
N LEU A 263 5.04 -2.71 -5.36
CA LEU A 263 3.87 -2.85 -6.24
C LEU A 263 4.10 -2.30 -7.67
N PHE A 264 5.00 -1.32 -7.83
CA PHE A 264 5.29 -0.74 -9.14
C PHE A 264 5.97 -1.76 -10.06
N GLY A 265 6.83 -2.64 -9.53
CA GLY A 265 7.47 -3.70 -10.31
C GLY A 265 6.46 -4.68 -10.88
N ALA A 266 5.49 -5.12 -10.05
CA ALA A 266 4.41 -5.99 -10.48
C ALA A 266 3.52 -5.35 -11.56
N PHE A 267 3.16 -4.08 -11.37
CA PHE A 267 2.37 -3.32 -12.34
C PHE A 267 3.09 -3.18 -13.69
N VAL A 268 4.41 -2.89 -13.68
CA VAL A 268 5.23 -2.80 -14.89
C VAL A 268 5.19 -4.14 -15.63
N VAL A 269 5.47 -5.26 -14.95
CA VAL A 269 5.44 -6.59 -15.59
C VAL A 269 4.07 -6.88 -16.20
N GLY A 270 2.97 -6.55 -15.52
CA GLY A 270 1.61 -6.72 -16.04
C GLY A 270 1.37 -5.98 -17.37
N ILE A 271 1.85 -4.74 -17.49
CA ILE A 271 1.75 -3.96 -18.73
C ILE A 271 2.58 -4.56 -19.87
N LEU A 272 3.71 -5.20 -19.55
CA LEU A 272 4.62 -5.76 -20.54
C LEU A 272 4.10 -7.08 -21.16
N VAL A 273 3.12 -7.73 -20.54
CA VAL A 273 2.57 -8.99 -21.06
C VAL A 273 1.87 -8.75 -22.41
N PRO A 274 2.18 -9.56 -23.45
CA PRO A 274 1.61 -9.37 -24.78
C PRO A 274 0.12 -9.75 -24.83
N LYS A 275 -0.72 -8.77 -25.18
CA LYS A 275 -2.19 -8.90 -25.21
C LYS A 275 -2.76 -9.59 -26.45
N ASP A 276 -1.94 -9.78 -27.49
CA ASP A 276 -2.37 -10.34 -28.77
C ASP A 276 -2.44 -11.89 -28.75
N SER A 277 -2.29 -12.51 -27.59
CA SER A 277 -2.24 -13.97 -27.40
C SER A 277 -3.23 -14.40 -26.30
N PRO A 278 -3.60 -15.69 -26.20
CA PRO A 278 -4.50 -16.20 -25.15
C PRO A 278 -3.83 -16.25 -23.76
N PHE A 279 -2.51 -16.08 -23.71
CA PHE A 279 -1.68 -16.13 -22.51
C PHE A 279 -2.15 -15.24 -21.34
N PRO A 280 -2.50 -13.95 -21.52
CA PRO A 280 -2.95 -13.08 -20.44
C PRO A 280 -4.30 -13.49 -19.87
N GLY A 281 -5.21 -14.04 -20.69
CA GLY A 281 -6.54 -14.46 -20.25
C GLY A 281 -6.45 -15.59 -19.23
N VAL A 282 -5.65 -16.62 -19.53
CA VAL A 282 -5.39 -17.72 -18.58
C VAL A 282 -4.75 -17.20 -17.29
N LEU A 283 -3.85 -16.23 -17.40
CA LEU A 283 -3.17 -15.67 -16.25
C LEU A 283 -4.10 -14.85 -15.36
N ILE A 284 -5.03 -14.09 -15.96
CA ILE A 284 -6.08 -13.37 -15.24
C ILE A 284 -6.99 -14.36 -14.52
N GLU A 285 -7.57 -15.34 -15.22
CA GLU A 285 -8.50 -16.31 -14.60
C GLU A 285 -7.88 -17.03 -13.39
N LYS A 286 -6.62 -17.48 -13.50
CA LYS A 286 -5.95 -18.22 -12.43
C LYS A 286 -5.61 -17.36 -11.21
N ILE A 287 -5.25 -16.09 -11.43
CA ILE A 287 -4.77 -15.21 -10.36
C ILE A 287 -5.92 -14.39 -9.78
N GLU A 288 -6.87 -13.96 -10.59
CA GLU A 288 -8.01 -13.14 -10.18
C GLU A 288 -8.86 -13.84 -9.13
N ASP A 289 -9.18 -15.12 -9.32
CA ASP A 289 -9.96 -15.90 -8.35
C ASP A 289 -9.27 -15.94 -6.97
N LEU A 290 -7.94 -16.08 -6.97
CA LEU A 290 -7.15 -16.08 -5.74
C LEU A 290 -7.09 -14.67 -5.12
N VAL A 291 -6.81 -13.65 -5.94
CA VAL A 291 -6.64 -12.27 -5.47
C VAL A 291 -7.96 -11.70 -4.98
N ALA A 292 -9.01 -11.75 -5.79
CA ALA A 292 -10.34 -11.25 -5.44
C ALA A 292 -11.03 -12.14 -4.40
N GLY A 293 -10.77 -13.44 -4.39
CA GLY A 293 -11.39 -14.39 -3.47
C GLY A 293 -10.84 -14.32 -2.04
N LEU A 294 -9.53 -14.11 -1.90
CA LEU A 294 -8.78 -14.28 -0.65
C LEU A 294 -7.99 -13.03 -0.25
N PHE A 295 -7.10 -12.57 -1.12
CA PHE A 295 -6.09 -11.58 -0.76
C PHE A 295 -6.60 -10.15 -0.63
N LEU A 296 -7.51 -9.76 -1.51
CA LEU A 296 -8.07 -8.41 -1.57
C LEU A 296 -8.99 -8.13 -0.36
N PRO A 297 -9.87 -9.07 0.07
CA PRO A 297 -10.56 -8.97 1.36
C PRO A 297 -9.60 -8.86 2.55
N LEU A 298 -8.52 -9.65 2.55
CA LEU A 298 -7.52 -9.64 3.61
C LEU A 298 -6.82 -8.29 3.74
N TYR A 299 -6.46 -7.70 2.59
CA TYR A 299 -5.83 -6.38 2.51
C TYR A 299 -6.73 -5.28 3.07
N PHE A 300 -7.97 -5.21 2.62
CA PHE A 300 -8.91 -4.19 3.10
C PHE A 300 -9.30 -4.40 4.55
N ALA A 301 -9.43 -5.65 4.98
CA ALA A 301 -9.71 -5.96 6.37
C ALA A 301 -8.53 -5.57 7.29
N SER A 302 -7.28 -5.87 6.92
CA SER A 302 -6.09 -5.43 7.69
C SER A 302 -6.02 -3.90 7.79
N SER A 303 -6.27 -3.19 6.69
CA SER A 303 -6.30 -1.72 6.71
C SER A 303 -7.43 -1.17 7.61
N GLY A 304 -8.61 -1.78 7.56
CA GLY A 304 -9.74 -1.45 8.44
C GLY A 304 -9.45 -1.75 9.92
N LEU A 305 -8.78 -2.87 10.22
CA LEU A 305 -8.41 -3.28 11.57
C LEU A 305 -7.46 -2.27 12.25
N LYS A 306 -6.58 -1.65 11.48
CA LYS A 306 -5.69 -0.55 11.92
C LYS A 306 -6.40 0.80 12.06
N THR A 307 -7.68 0.89 11.72
CA THR A 307 -8.47 2.13 11.71
C THR A 307 -9.31 2.23 12.98
N ASN A 308 -9.01 3.23 13.81
CA ASN A 308 -9.75 3.50 15.04
C ASN A 308 -10.62 4.75 14.88
N VAL A 309 -11.90 4.55 14.57
CA VAL A 309 -12.87 5.64 14.37
C VAL A 309 -13.25 6.30 15.70
N ALA A 310 -13.20 5.55 16.81
CA ALA A 310 -13.57 6.04 18.14
C ALA A 310 -12.60 7.12 18.68
N THR A 311 -11.40 7.23 18.11
CA THR A 311 -10.44 8.31 18.45
C THR A 311 -10.79 9.66 17.82
N ILE A 312 -11.69 9.70 16.83
CA ILE A 312 -12.12 10.93 16.13
C ILE A 312 -13.32 11.55 16.87
N SER A 313 -13.20 11.73 18.19
CA SER A 313 -14.23 12.38 19.00
C SER A 313 -14.00 13.90 19.05
N GLY A 314 -14.74 14.65 18.23
CA GLY A 314 -14.75 16.12 18.28
C GLY A 314 -15.21 16.77 16.97
N ALA A 315 -16.11 17.76 17.07
CA ALA A 315 -16.66 18.47 15.90
C ALA A 315 -15.57 19.11 15.02
N GLN A 316 -14.45 19.55 15.62
CA GLN A 316 -13.31 20.09 14.89
C GLN A 316 -12.59 19.03 14.03
N CYS A 317 -12.47 17.79 14.51
CA CYS A 317 -11.83 16.72 13.74
C CYS A 317 -12.70 16.26 12.56
N TRP A 318 -14.01 16.16 12.77
CA TRP A 318 -14.97 15.88 11.69
C TRP A 318 -15.03 17.03 10.66
N GLY A 319 -15.00 18.29 11.12
CA GLY A 319 -14.91 19.45 10.24
C GLY A 319 -13.64 19.46 9.38
N LEU A 320 -12.48 19.16 9.98
CA LEU A 320 -11.21 19.03 9.25
C LEU A 320 -11.22 17.84 8.27
N LEU A 321 -11.80 16.70 8.66
CA LEU A 321 -11.94 15.54 7.79
C LEU A 321 -12.77 15.88 6.55
N VAL A 322 -13.95 16.46 6.74
CA VAL A 322 -14.83 16.89 5.64
C VAL A 322 -14.13 17.94 4.78
N LEU A 323 -13.42 18.91 5.39
CA LEU A 323 -12.68 19.93 4.66
C LEU A 323 -11.57 19.32 3.79
N VAL A 324 -10.79 18.36 4.32
CA VAL A 324 -9.73 17.68 3.57
C VAL A 324 -10.32 16.86 2.43
N ILE A 325 -11.40 16.11 2.66
CA ILE A 325 -12.08 15.34 1.62
C ILE A 325 -12.63 16.27 0.53
N ALA A 326 -13.36 17.32 0.93
CA ALA A 326 -13.93 18.30 0.01
C ALA A 326 -12.82 18.95 -0.83
N THR A 327 -11.76 19.46 -0.21
CA THR A 327 -10.65 20.10 -0.92
C THR A 327 -9.91 19.14 -1.86
N ALA A 328 -9.74 17.86 -1.47
CA ALA A 328 -9.15 16.85 -2.35
C ALA A 328 -10.05 16.54 -3.56
N CYS A 329 -11.35 16.36 -3.33
CA CYS A 329 -12.32 16.06 -4.39
C CYS A 329 -12.48 17.25 -5.36
N PHE A 330 -12.75 18.45 -4.83
CA PHE A 330 -12.88 19.66 -5.64
C PHE A 330 -11.58 19.98 -6.36
N GLY A 331 -10.42 19.82 -5.72
CA GLY A 331 -9.12 20.05 -6.37
C GLY A 331 -8.89 19.14 -7.58
N LYS A 332 -9.19 17.83 -7.46
CA LYS A 332 -9.09 16.90 -8.58
C LYS A 332 -10.11 17.20 -9.67
N ILE A 333 -11.37 17.47 -9.31
CA ILE A 333 -12.44 17.74 -10.28
C ILE A 333 -12.15 19.04 -11.04
N ILE A 334 -11.89 20.14 -10.34
CA ILE A 334 -11.66 21.44 -10.96
C ILE A 334 -10.38 21.42 -11.79
N GLY A 335 -9.29 20.83 -11.26
CA GLY A 335 -8.01 20.77 -11.96
C GLY A 335 -8.08 19.96 -13.26
N THR A 336 -8.74 18.81 -13.22
CA THR A 336 -8.92 17.95 -14.41
C THR A 336 -9.88 18.58 -15.42
N MET A 337 -10.97 19.22 -14.96
CA MET A 337 -11.90 19.95 -15.82
C MET A 337 -11.21 21.12 -16.52
N PHE A 338 -10.43 21.92 -15.78
CA PHE A 338 -9.73 23.08 -16.31
C PHE A 338 -8.72 22.69 -17.40
N VAL A 339 -7.86 21.69 -17.11
CA VAL A 339 -6.86 21.23 -18.08
C VAL A 339 -7.49 20.55 -19.28
N SER A 340 -8.53 19.73 -19.09
CA SER A 340 -9.24 19.08 -20.20
C SER A 340 -9.91 20.08 -21.13
N ARG A 341 -10.55 21.12 -20.56
CA ARG A 341 -11.20 22.18 -21.33
C ARG A 341 -10.18 23.03 -22.09
N MET A 342 -9.13 23.47 -21.42
CA MET A 342 -8.18 24.46 -21.95
C MET A 342 -7.21 23.86 -22.96
N PHE A 343 -6.67 22.67 -22.71
CA PHE A 343 -5.65 22.05 -23.56
C PHE A 343 -6.21 21.07 -24.59
N PHE A 344 -7.34 20.43 -24.30
CA PHE A 344 -7.88 19.35 -25.14
C PHE A 344 -9.23 19.68 -25.80
N LYS A 345 -9.78 20.89 -25.56
CA LYS A 345 -11.05 21.38 -26.12
C LYS A 345 -12.22 20.40 -25.98
N VAL A 346 -12.21 19.60 -24.91
CA VAL A 346 -13.24 18.59 -24.63
C VAL A 346 -14.53 19.30 -24.16
N PRO A 347 -15.74 18.82 -24.52
CA PRO A 347 -16.99 19.40 -24.04
C PRO A 347 -17.12 19.29 -22.51
N PHE A 348 -17.85 20.23 -21.91
CA PHE A 348 -17.96 20.37 -20.45
C PHE A 348 -18.44 19.10 -19.73
N ARG A 349 -19.39 18.38 -20.34
CA ARG A 349 -19.95 17.16 -19.76
C ARG A 349 -18.93 16.02 -19.67
N GLU A 350 -18.11 15.87 -20.70
CA GLU A 350 -17.04 14.88 -20.73
C GLU A 350 -15.89 15.26 -19.79
N ALA A 351 -15.53 16.54 -19.73
CA ALA A 351 -14.52 17.03 -18.79
C ALA A 351 -14.96 16.87 -17.33
N ALA A 352 -16.22 17.14 -17.01
CA ALA A 352 -16.79 16.89 -15.69
C ALA A 352 -16.81 15.40 -15.35
N ALA A 353 -17.25 14.55 -16.29
CA ALA A 353 -17.24 13.09 -16.11
C ALA A 353 -15.81 12.57 -15.84
N LEU A 354 -14.81 13.04 -16.58
CA LEU A 354 -13.40 12.72 -16.35
C LEU A 354 -12.92 13.14 -14.95
N GLY A 355 -13.33 14.32 -14.46
CA GLY A 355 -12.97 14.78 -13.12
C GLY A 355 -13.59 13.96 -11.99
N PHE A 356 -14.83 13.50 -12.15
CA PHE A 356 -15.44 12.57 -11.22
C PHE A 356 -14.76 11.19 -11.26
N LEU A 357 -14.41 10.70 -12.45
CA LEU A 357 -13.69 9.43 -12.62
C LEU A 357 -12.27 9.43 -12.01
N MET A 358 -11.64 10.59 -11.84
CA MET A 358 -10.35 10.65 -11.13
C MET A 358 -10.46 10.43 -9.62
N ASN A 359 -11.65 10.58 -9.03
CA ASN A 359 -11.87 10.32 -7.60
C ASN A 359 -12.15 8.85 -7.30
N THR A 360 -12.60 8.07 -8.29
CA THR A 360 -12.93 6.64 -8.10
C THR A 360 -11.69 5.73 -8.06
N LYS A 361 -10.50 6.24 -8.42
CA LYS A 361 -9.20 5.54 -8.30
C LYS A 361 -8.61 5.51 -6.87
N GLY A 362 -9.46 5.49 -5.85
CA GLY A 362 -9.05 5.57 -4.44
C GLY A 362 -8.31 4.34 -3.91
N LEU A 363 -8.35 3.21 -4.61
CA LEU A 363 -7.75 1.95 -4.16
C LEU A 363 -6.22 2.06 -4.04
N VAL A 364 -5.54 2.51 -5.09
CA VAL A 364 -4.08 2.73 -5.11
C VAL A 364 -3.64 3.83 -4.16
N GLU A 365 -4.48 4.85 -3.95
CA GLU A 365 -4.17 5.94 -3.00
C GLU A 365 -4.29 5.47 -1.55
N LEU A 366 -5.31 4.68 -1.21
CA LEU A 366 -5.45 4.03 0.10
C LEU A 366 -4.24 3.14 0.38
N ILE A 367 -3.78 2.43 -0.64
CA ILE A 367 -2.57 1.62 -0.59
C ILE A 367 -1.35 2.43 -0.20
N VAL A 368 -1.03 3.46 -0.98
CA VAL A 368 0.14 4.31 -0.74
C VAL A 368 0.05 4.97 0.65
N LEU A 369 -1.16 5.35 1.07
CA LEU A 369 -1.41 5.92 2.39
C LEU A 369 -1.15 4.91 3.52
N ASN A 370 -1.60 3.66 3.38
CA ASN A 370 -1.42 2.61 4.38
C ASN A 370 0.07 2.28 4.56
N ILE A 371 0.80 2.14 3.44
CA ILE A 371 2.26 1.97 3.45
C ILE A 371 2.98 3.18 4.07
N GLY A 372 2.53 4.40 3.77
CA GLY A 372 3.06 5.62 4.37
C GLY A 372 2.87 5.67 5.89
N LYS A 373 1.75 5.16 6.40
CA LYS A 373 1.47 5.05 7.85
C LYS A 373 2.38 4.01 8.52
N ASP A 374 2.52 2.83 7.93
CA ASP A 374 3.33 1.74 8.47
C ASP A 374 4.83 2.11 8.53
N ARG A 375 5.34 2.80 7.50
CA ARG A 375 6.73 3.32 7.50
C ARG A 375 6.98 4.33 8.62
N LYS A 376 6.06 5.27 8.86
CA LYS A 376 6.18 6.27 9.94
C LYS A 376 6.11 5.64 11.35
N ALA A 377 5.25 4.65 11.55
CA ALA A 377 5.13 3.95 12.83
C ALA A 377 6.43 3.22 13.19
N SER A 378 7.07 2.56 12.21
CA SER A 378 8.34 1.84 12.42
C SER A 378 9.51 2.78 12.74
N THR A 379 9.58 3.97 12.11
CA THR A 379 10.64 4.95 12.40
C THR A 379 10.57 5.47 13.84
N HIS A 380 9.35 5.68 14.36
CA HIS A 380 9.14 6.11 15.75
C HIS A 380 9.59 5.07 16.77
N VAL A 381 9.37 3.77 16.49
CA VAL A 381 9.81 2.68 17.36
C VAL A 381 11.34 2.52 17.34
N HIS A 382 11.97 2.66 16.18
CA HIS A 382 13.44 2.62 16.08
C HIS A 382 14.13 3.78 16.79
N CYS A 383 13.56 4.99 16.76
CA CYS A 383 14.08 6.14 17.51
C CYS A 383 13.85 6.07 19.03
N LEU A 384 12.95 5.21 19.52
CA LEU A 384 12.75 4.98 20.95
C LEU A 384 13.57 3.81 21.49
N ALA A 385 14.05 2.93 20.62
CA ALA A 385 14.91 1.79 20.95
C ALA A 385 16.41 2.06 20.75
N SER A 386 16.77 3.25 20.22
CA SER A 386 18.15 3.76 20.11
C SER A 386 18.33 4.89 21.10
#